data_AF-A0A424RCG7-F1
#
_entry.id   AF-A0A424RCG7-F1
#
_cell.length_a   1.000
_cell.length_b   1.000
_cell.length_c   1.000
_cell.angle_alpha   90.00
_cell.angle_beta   90.00
_cell.angle_gamma   90.00
#
_symmetry.space_group_name_H-M   'P 1'
#
loop_
_entity.id
_entity.type
_entity.pdbx_description
1 polymer ?
#
loop_
_entity_poly.entity_id
_entity_poly.type
_entity_poly.pdbx_seq_one_letter_code
_entity_poly.pdbx_strand_id
1 'polypeptide(L)'
;MTVQSDFLMCCIPIWEPTPSRQSPDRLRRHRRLRSGHGPAFLFLRFIPEVCFMSSLSSRPVGRILISNDDGIDAIGIGILGEIASRLSDDIWVIAPNGNRSGMSRAITLHRDVTIEPLGNNRFSCSGTPSDCVIMGMARVLDRKPDLVLSGINAGMNAADDVLYSGTIAAAMEASLMGVPSIALSQRNGRLDPDDFAAAAAHGEAVIRHILKTGIPPRTVMNVNFPPVAPDAVRGIMPASLDNHKFGDQVIDGDGPNSYRLGPMMARQETIAGSDRAVMDEGWISLTALGMDITASTAQSALVQLDF
;
A
#
# COMPACT_ATOMS: atom_id res chain seq x y z
N MET A 1 42.82 20.16 37.13
CA MET A 1 44.23 20.13 36.69
C MET A 1 44.89 18.89 37.27
N THR A 2 44.79 17.79 36.54
CA THR A 2 45.62 16.59 36.66
C THR A 2 45.52 15.86 35.32
N VAL A 3 46.60 15.20 34.91
CA VAL A 3 47.06 14.99 33.52
C VAL A 3 46.83 13.54 33.04
N GLN A 4 46.97 13.35 31.72
CA GLN A 4 47.16 12.13 30.88
C GLN A 4 45.91 11.72 30.08
N SER A 5 45.79 11.93 28.75
CA SER A 5 46.61 11.47 27.58
C SER A 5 46.61 9.93 27.49
N ASP A 6 46.26 9.23 26.42
CA ASP A 6 46.27 9.46 24.97
C ASP A 6 45.29 8.50 24.28
N PHE A 7 44.70 8.85 23.13
CA PHE A 7 44.37 7.89 22.06
C PHE A 7 44.16 8.64 20.73
N LEU A 8 45.06 8.38 19.76
CA LEU A 8 45.03 8.95 18.41
C LEU A 8 44.90 7.83 17.36
N MET A 9 43.92 8.01 16.48
CA MET A 9 43.80 7.63 15.06
C MET A 9 44.56 6.43 14.44
N CYS A 10 43.76 5.52 13.87
CA CYS A 10 43.56 5.24 12.43
C CYS A 10 44.79 5.02 11.53
N CYS A 11 44.86 3.85 10.88
CA CYS A 11 45.30 3.68 9.47
C CYS A 11 44.88 2.30 8.91
N ILE A 12 44.29 2.33 7.71
CA ILE A 12 43.93 1.22 6.81
C ILE A 12 45.15 0.87 5.93
N PRO A 13 45.23 -0.35 5.34
CA PRO A 13 45.79 -0.47 3.99
C PRO A 13 44.95 -1.31 3.02
N ILE A 14 45.02 -0.95 1.72
CA ILE A 14 44.37 -1.60 0.57
C ILE A 14 45.46 -1.98 -0.47
N TRP A 15 45.31 -3.17 -1.10
CA TRP A 15 45.80 -3.65 -2.43
C TRP A 15 47.33 -3.89 -2.65
N GLU A 16 47.86 -4.88 -3.39
CA GLU A 16 47.43 -5.71 -4.56
C GLU A 16 48.27 -7.03 -4.73
N PRO A 17 47.96 -7.92 -5.72
CA PRO A 17 48.26 -9.36 -5.72
C PRO A 17 49.28 -9.87 -6.78
N THR A 18 49.52 -11.21 -6.80
CA THR A 18 49.78 -12.17 -7.94
C THR A 18 50.78 -13.30 -7.54
N PRO A 19 51.01 -14.38 -8.34
CA PRO A 19 50.08 -15.47 -8.71
C PRO A 19 50.70 -16.89 -8.53
N SER A 20 49.91 -17.97 -8.68
CA SER A 20 50.18 -19.15 -9.55
C SER A 20 49.66 -20.53 -9.06
N ARG A 21 48.89 -21.15 -9.97
CA ARG A 21 48.91 -22.54 -10.48
C ARG A 21 48.57 -23.77 -9.59
N GLN A 22 47.60 -24.52 -10.16
CA GLN A 22 47.51 -25.99 -10.34
C GLN A 22 46.80 -26.86 -9.27
N SER A 23 45.59 -27.31 -9.65
CA SER A 23 45.01 -28.65 -9.43
C SER A 23 45.72 -29.71 -10.31
N PRO A 24 45.56 -31.07 -10.19
CA PRO A 24 44.42 -31.80 -9.59
C PRO A 24 44.72 -33.17 -8.89
N ASP A 25 43.64 -33.74 -8.32
CA ASP A 25 43.23 -35.17 -8.26
C ASP A 25 43.91 -36.24 -7.37
N ARG A 26 43.03 -36.94 -6.63
CA ARG A 26 43.01 -38.37 -6.18
C ARG A 26 44.05 -38.86 -5.14
N LEU A 27 43.57 -39.36 -4.00
CA LEU A 27 43.23 -40.79 -3.81
C LEU A 27 42.81 -41.13 -2.35
N ARG A 28 41.86 -42.06 -2.27
CA ARG A 28 41.31 -42.75 -1.10
C ARG A 28 42.39 -43.38 -0.21
N ARG A 29 42.20 -43.39 1.12
CA ARG A 29 42.38 -44.58 1.99
C ARG A 29 41.49 -44.56 3.24
N HIS A 30 40.97 -45.74 3.54
CA HIS A 30 40.12 -46.12 4.67
C HIS A 30 40.77 -45.90 6.05
N ARG A 31 39.97 -45.48 7.03
CA ARG A 31 40.05 -46.04 8.39
C ARG A 31 38.70 -45.99 9.10
N ARG A 32 38.40 -47.08 9.79
CA ARG A 32 37.14 -47.45 10.44
C ARG A 32 37.09 -46.97 11.90
N LEU A 33 35.85 -46.80 12.39
CA LEU A 33 35.34 -46.89 13.77
C LEU A 33 35.55 -45.68 14.70
N ARG A 34 34.46 -45.01 15.07
CA ARG A 34 33.81 -45.18 16.38
C ARG A 34 32.40 -44.57 16.41
N SER A 35 31.56 -45.27 17.16
CA SER A 35 30.15 -45.07 17.46
C SER A 35 29.84 -43.80 18.25
N GLY A 36 28.77 -43.09 17.87
CA GLY A 36 28.11 -42.08 18.69
C GLY A 36 26.65 -41.96 18.27
N HIS A 37 25.75 -42.42 19.12
CA HIS A 37 24.30 -42.33 18.95
C HIS A 37 23.83 -40.89 19.18
N GLY A 38 23.08 -40.33 18.23
CA GLY A 38 22.25 -39.13 18.42
C GLY A 38 20.96 -39.30 17.61
N PRO A 39 19.77 -39.01 18.16
CA PRO A 39 18.53 -39.30 17.48
C PRO A 39 18.29 -38.29 16.35
N ALA A 40 18.05 -38.80 15.15
CA ALA A 40 17.59 -38.02 14.01
C ALA A 40 16.08 -37.73 14.18
N PHE A 41 15.72 -36.46 14.33
CA PHE A 41 14.33 -36.01 14.25
C PHE A 41 13.86 -36.11 12.79
N LEU A 42 13.03 -37.11 12.52
CA LEU A 42 12.33 -37.31 11.27
C LEU A 42 11.12 -36.36 11.23
N PHE A 43 11.25 -35.17 10.62
CA PHE A 43 10.09 -34.34 10.30
C PHE A 43 9.36 -34.95 9.10
N LEU A 44 8.39 -35.83 9.40
CA LEU A 44 7.37 -36.26 8.44
C LEU A 44 6.50 -35.06 8.06
N ARG A 45 6.52 -34.74 6.77
CA ARG A 45 5.61 -33.78 6.13
C ARG A 45 4.15 -34.19 6.39
N PHE A 46 3.40 -33.35 7.07
CA PHE A 46 1.94 -33.33 7.00
C PHE A 46 1.55 -32.32 5.92
N ILE A 47 1.14 -32.81 4.75
CA ILE A 47 0.36 -32.03 3.79
C ILE A 47 -1.07 -32.53 3.96
N PRO A 48 -2.02 -31.73 4.49
CA PRO A 48 -3.41 -32.13 4.44
C PRO A 48 -3.89 -32.03 2.99
N GLU A 49 -4.33 -33.14 2.43
CA GLU A 49 -5.14 -33.16 1.21
C GLU A 49 -6.43 -32.38 1.49
N VAL A 50 -6.52 -31.18 0.93
CA VAL A 50 -7.80 -30.47 0.85
C VAL A 50 -8.47 -30.91 -0.45
N CYS A 51 -9.39 -31.85 -0.31
CA CYS A 51 -10.38 -32.16 -1.33
C CYS A 51 -11.40 -31.00 -1.36
N PHE A 52 -11.34 -30.13 -2.37
CA PHE A 52 -12.39 -29.14 -2.64
C PHE A 52 -12.99 -29.43 -4.00
N MET A 53 -14.10 -30.16 -4.01
CA MET A 53 -15.02 -30.18 -5.15
C MET A 53 -16.00 -29.01 -5.02
N SER A 54 -16.32 -28.43 -6.19
CA SER A 54 -17.59 -27.76 -6.51
C SER A 54 -17.77 -26.28 -6.10
N SER A 55 -17.35 -25.39 -7.00
CA SER A 55 -18.18 -24.33 -7.62
C SER A 55 -17.24 -23.29 -8.23
N LEU A 56 -17.04 -23.33 -9.55
CA LEU A 56 -16.32 -22.26 -10.26
C LEU A 56 -17.24 -21.04 -10.36
N SER A 57 -17.34 -20.28 -9.27
CA SER A 57 -17.67 -18.86 -9.42
C SER A 57 -16.55 -18.24 -10.26
N SER A 58 -16.87 -17.72 -11.44
CA SER A 58 -15.93 -16.97 -12.28
C SER A 58 -15.43 -15.69 -11.58
N ARG A 59 -16.14 -15.26 -10.53
CA ARG A 59 -15.87 -14.09 -9.72
C ARG A 59 -15.26 -14.50 -8.37
N PRO A 60 -14.01 -14.06 -8.07
CA PRO A 60 -13.24 -14.54 -6.92
C PRO A 60 -13.65 -13.94 -5.58
N VAL A 61 -14.49 -12.90 -5.54
CA VAL A 61 -14.84 -12.18 -4.32
C VAL A 61 -16.35 -12.21 -4.09
N GLY A 62 -16.77 -12.48 -2.86
CA GLY A 62 -18.16 -12.47 -2.43
C GLY A 62 -18.78 -11.08 -2.56
N ARG A 63 -18.54 -10.20 -1.59
CA ARG A 63 -18.99 -8.79 -1.59
C ARG A 63 -17.83 -7.81 -1.58
N ILE A 64 -17.95 -6.75 -2.39
CA ILE A 64 -17.01 -5.63 -2.44
C ILE A 64 -17.69 -4.34 -1.98
N LEU A 65 -17.04 -3.62 -1.05
CA LEU A 65 -17.37 -2.22 -0.76
C LEU A 65 -16.36 -1.31 -1.45
N ILE A 66 -16.86 -0.29 -2.15
CA ILE A 66 -16.07 0.72 -2.85
C ILE A 66 -16.26 2.08 -2.18
N SER A 67 -15.16 2.81 -1.98
CA SER A 67 -15.13 4.20 -1.50
C SER A 67 -14.03 4.99 -2.24
N ASN A 68 -13.93 6.30 -2.00
CA ASN A 68 -12.85 7.17 -2.45
C ASN A 68 -12.80 8.46 -1.62
N ASP A 69 -11.92 9.39 -2.00
CA ASP A 69 -11.92 10.78 -1.52
C ASP A 69 -12.24 11.84 -2.58
N ASP A 70 -12.34 11.48 -3.86
CA ASP A 70 -12.74 12.41 -4.93
C ASP A 70 -14.26 12.69 -4.96
N GLY A 71 -15.07 11.78 -4.40
CA GLY A 71 -16.53 11.86 -4.32
C GLY A 71 -17.27 10.82 -5.17
N ILE A 72 -18.57 10.65 -4.89
CA ILE A 72 -19.43 9.58 -5.43
C ILE A 72 -19.64 9.62 -6.95
N ASP A 73 -19.47 10.79 -7.57
CA ASP A 73 -19.62 11.02 -9.01
C ASP A 73 -18.29 11.20 -9.74
N ALA A 74 -17.16 10.94 -9.07
CA ALA A 74 -15.84 11.03 -9.68
C ALA A 74 -15.62 9.93 -10.75
N ILE A 75 -14.83 10.25 -11.77
CA ILE A 75 -14.51 9.32 -12.87
C ILE A 75 -13.82 8.06 -12.33
N GLY A 76 -12.84 8.23 -11.46
CA GLY A 76 -12.03 7.13 -10.92
C GLY A 76 -12.83 6.10 -10.13
N ILE A 77 -13.88 6.49 -9.40
CA ILE A 77 -14.74 5.53 -8.67
C ILE A 77 -15.70 4.80 -9.61
N GLY A 78 -16.12 5.45 -10.71
CA GLY A 78 -16.87 4.79 -11.79
C GLY A 78 -16.04 3.68 -12.45
N ILE A 79 -14.81 3.98 -12.83
CA ILE A 79 -13.86 3.00 -13.40
C ILE A 79 -13.58 1.87 -12.41
N LEU A 80 -13.39 2.19 -11.12
CA LEU A 80 -13.21 1.17 -10.09
C LEU A 80 -14.44 0.25 -9.94
N GLY A 81 -15.64 0.81 -10.08
CA GLY A 81 -16.89 0.04 -10.13
C GLY A 81 -16.92 -0.96 -11.29
N GLU A 82 -16.50 -0.54 -12.49
CA GLU A 82 -16.39 -1.43 -13.65
C GLU A 82 -15.38 -2.56 -13.43
N ILE A 83 -14.21 -2.24 -12.88
CA ILE A 83 -13.19 -3.24 -12.52
C ILE A 83 -13.76 -4.23 -11.48
N ALA A 84 -14.41 -3.72 -10.43
CA ALA A 84 -15.00 -4.53 -9.38
C ALA A 84 -16.10 -5.46 -9.90
N SER A 85 -16.88 -5.04 -10.90
CA SER A 85 -17.95 -5.85 -11.53
C SER A 85 -17.45 -7.14 -12.19
N ARG A 86 -16.16 -7.19 -12.53
CA ARG A 86 -15.47 -8.38 -13.07
C ARG A 86 -14.99 -9.32 -11.94
N LEU A 87 -15.01 -8.84 -10.70
CA LEU A 87 -14.52 -9.54 -9.51
C LEU A 87 -15.62 -10.04 -8.57
N SER A 88 -16.78 -9.36 -8.52
CA SER A 88 -17.93 -9.67 -7.67
C SER A 88 -19.25 -9.26 -8.33
N ASP A 89 -20.33 -9.97 -7.99
CA ASP A 89 -21.72 -9.62 -8.33
C ASP A 89 -22.39 -8.73 -7.26
N ASP A 90 -21.80 -8.64 -6.06
CA ASP A 90 -22.37 -7.98 -4.88
C ASP A 90 -21.49 -6.77 -4.54
N ILE A 91 -21.76 -5.65 -5.21
CA ILE A 91 -20.97 -4.42 -5.10
C ILE A 91 -21.80 -3.33 -4.44
N TRP A 92 -21.17 -2.66 -3.48
CA TRP A 92 -21.72 -1.52 -2.78
C TRP A 92 -20.77 -0.34 -2.91
N VAL A 93 -21.31 0.84 -3.19
CA VAL A 93 -20.51 2.06 -3.33
C VAL A 93 -20.99 3.06 -2.31
N ILE A 94 -20.09 3.49 -1.42
CA ILE A 94 -20.38 4.48 -0.40
C ILE A 94 -19.21 5.44 -0.40
N ALA A 95 -19.45 6.67 -0.84
CA ALA A 95 -18.40 7.66 -1.03
C ALA A 95 -18.88 9.07 -0.62
N PRO A 96 -17.95 10.01 -0.39
CA PRO A 96 -18.30 11.37 -0.05
C PRO A 96 -19.18 12.03 -1.13
N ASN A 97 -20.05 12.95 -0.71
CA ASN A 97 -20.92 13.72 -1.61
C ASN A 97 -20.18 14.78 -2.46
N GLY A 98 -18.86 14.88 -2.32
CA GLY A 98 -17.98 15.78 -3.05
C GLY A 98 -16.52 15.53 -2.69
N ASN A 99 -15.60 16.28 -3.29
CA ASN A 99 -14.17 16.09 -3.06
C ASN A 99 -13.78 16.36 -1.59
N ARG A 100 -13.03 15.41 -1.02
CA ARG A 100 -12.46 15.40 0.34
C ARG A 100 -10.94 15.10 0.32
N SER A 101 -10.26 15.36 -0.79
CA SER A 101 -8.81 15.18 -0.90
C SER A 101 -8.06 15.99 0.17
N GLY A 102 -6.99 15.42 0.73
CA GLY A 102 -6.18 16.07 1.76
C GLY A 102 -6.78 16.07 3.17
N MET A 103 -7.93 15.43 3.39
CA MET A 103 -8.53 15.27 4.73
C MET A 103 -7.85 14.21 5.60
N SER A 104 -6.82 13.51 5.09
CA SER A 104 -6.11 12.44 5.79
C SER A 104 -7.09 11.41 6.39
N ARG A 105 -6.80 10.95 7.62
CA ARG A 105 -7.59 9.97 8.38
C ARG A 105 -8.63 10.61 9.30
N ALA A 106 -9.15 11.77 8.93
CA ALA A 106 -10.16 12.44 9.74
C ALA A 106 -11.43 11.57 9.87
N ILE A 107 -11.98 11.51 11.08
CA ILE A 107 -13.27 10.89 11.40
C ILE A 107 -14.17 11.97 12.00
N THR A 108 -15.44 11.97 11.65
CA THR A 108 -16.41 12.94 12.15
C THR A 108 -16.99 12.48 13.50
N LEU A 109 -16.70 13.20 14.59
CA LEU A 109 -17.15 12.84 15.95
C LEU A 109 -18.23 13.76 16.55
N HIS A 110 -18.26 15.03 16.15
CA HIS A 110 -19.06 16.07 16.84
C HIS A 110 -20.24 16.61 16.03
N ARG A 111 -20.56 15.96 14.90
CA ARG A 111 -21.71 16.28 14.07
C ARG A 111 -22.22 15.01 13.41
N ASP A 112 -23.47 15.04 12.96
CA ASP A 112 -24.08 13.90 12.30
C ASP A 112 -23.46 13.68 10.91
N VAL A 113 -23.28 12.41 10.56
CA VAL A 113 -22.95 11.95 9.20
C VAL A 113 -24.22 11.44 8.56
N THR A 114 -24.59 12.02 7.42
CA THR A 114 -25.80 11.64 6.67
C THR A 114 -25.41 10.70 5.54
N ILE A 115 -26.19 9.64 5.36
CA ILE A 115 -26.09 8.69 4.25
C ILE A 115 -27.37 8.82 3.41
N GLU A 116 -27.20 9.11 2.13
CA GLU A 116 -28.30 9.26 1.18
C GLU A 116 -28.24 8.13 0.11
N PRO A 117 -29.29 7.32 -0.05
CA PRO A 117 -29.33 6.30 -1.09
C PRO A 117 -29.51 6.92 -2.47
N LEU A 118 -28.68 6.51 -3.43
CA LEU A 118 -28.76 6.93 -4.83
C LEU A 118 -29.32 5.83 -5.75
N GLY A 119 -29.70 4.67 -5.17
CA GLY A 119 -30.13 3.48 -5.90
C GLY A 119 -28.96 2.57 -6.31
N ASN A 120 -29.27 1.32 -6.71
CA ASN A 120 -28.29 0.33 -7.17
C ASN A 120 -27.10 0.13 -6.21
N ASN A 121 -27.38 0.04 -4.90
CA ASN A 121 -26.36 -0.09 -3.85
C ASN A 121 -25.31 1.05 -3.82
N ARG A 122 -25.65 2.22 -4.38
CA ARG A 122 -24.84 3.45 -4.29
C ARG A 122 -25.41 4.37 -3.21
N PHE A 123 -24.52 4.96 -2.42
CA PHE A 123 -24.85 5.86 -1.32
C PHE A 123 -23.88 7.04 -1.28
N SER A 124 -24.44 8.24 -1.13
CA SER A 124 -23.71 9.47 -0.89
C SER A 124 -23.53 9.68 0.62
N CYS A 125 -22.35 10.09 1.06
CA CYS A 125 -22.01 10.32 2.47
C CYS A 125 -21.56 11.77 2.68
N SER A 126 -22.09 12.45 3.70
CA SER A 126 -21.66 13.82 4.02
C SER A 126 -20.28 13.92 4.69
N GLY A 127 -19.75 12.80 5.18
CA GLY A 127 -18.53 12.70 5.98
C GLY A 127 -17.23 12.61 5.16
N THR A 128 -16.20 12.07 5.81
CA THR A 128 -14.88 11.75 5.24
C THR A 128 -14.89 10.36 4.58
N PRO A 129 -13.84 10.00 3.83
CA PRO A 129 -13.68 8.64 3.28
C PRO A 129 -13.71 7.55 4.36
N SER A 130 -13.12 7.80 5.53
CA SER A 130 -13.20 6.89 6.68
C SER A 130 -14.63 6.78 7.23
N ASP A 131 -15.36 7.90 7.34
CA ASP A 131 -16.77 7.87 7.75
C ASP A 131 -17.61 7.01 6.79
N CYS A 132 -17.35 7.09 5.47
CA CYS A 132 -18.05 6.27 4.47
C CYS A 132 -17.92 4.77 4.75
N VAL A 133 -16.70 4.32 5.08
CA VAL A 133 -16.41 2.92 5.39
C VAL A 133 -17.05 2.50 6.70
N ILE A 134 -16.91 3.32 7.76
CA ILE A 134 -17.51 3.07 9.08
C ILE A 134 -19.03 2.96 8.96
N MET A 135 -19.67 3.96 8.34
CA MET A 135 -21.13 4.00 8.17
C MET A 135 -21.60 2.86 7.27
N GLY A 136 -20.83 2.55 6.23
CA GLY A 136 -21.09 1.41 5.36
C GLY A 136 -21.18 0.11 6.12
N MET A 137 -20.14 -0.24 6.86
CA MET A 137 -20.09 -1.49 7.62
C MET A 137 -21.04 -1.51 8.83
N ALA A 138 -21.32 -0.37 9.44
CA ALA A 138 -22.13 -0.30 10.66
C ALA A 138 -23.63 -0.14 10.43
N ARG A 139 -24.04 0.47 9.31
CA ARG A 139 -25.43 0.90 9.10
C ARG A 139 -26.03 0.54 7.74
N VAL A 140 -25.22 0.49 6.69
CA VAL A 140 -25.73 0.31 5.32
C VAL A 140 -25.73 -1.15 4.90
N LEU A 141 -24.62 -1.86 5.15
CA LEU A 141 -24.44 -3.25 4.76
C LEU A 141 -25.12 -4.19 5.76
N ASP A 142 -25.82 -5.21 5.26
CA ASP A 142 -26.42 -6.29 6.06
C ASP A 142 -25.41 -7.33 6.56
N ARG A 143 -24.24 -7.40 5.90
CA ARG A 143 -23.08 -8.20 6.32
C ARG A 143 -21.79 -7.51 5.92
N LYS A 144 -20.69 -7.82 6.64
CA LYS A 144 -19.36 -7.30 6.31
C LYS A 144 -18.98 -7.66 4.86
N PRO A 145 -18.34 -6.75 4.11
CA PRO A 145 -17.79 -7.06 2.81
C PRO A 145 -16.58 -7.99 2.94
N ASP A 146 -16.27 -8.71 1.88
CA ASP A 146 -15.10 -9.61 1.80
C ASP A 146 -13.84 -8.84 1.37
N LEU A 147 -14.02 -7.67 0.72
CA LEU A 147 -12.95 -6.78 0.27
C LEU A 147 -13.44 -5.33 0.27
N VAL A 148 -12.55 -4.40 0.64
CA VAL A 148 -12.75 -2.96 0.41
C VAL A 148 -11.77 -2.45 -0.64
N LEU A 149 -12.28 -1.75 -1.65
CA LEU A 149 -11.49 -1.04 -2.64
C LEU A 149 -11.68 0.47 -2.45
N SER A 150 -10.59 1.22 -2.38
CA SER A 150 -10.61 2.67 -2.27
C SER A 150 -9.93 3.33 -3.45
N GLY A 151 -10.62 4.23 -4.16
CA GLY A 151 -10.11 4.94 -5.34
C GLY A 151 -11.06 4.88 -6.55
N ILE A 152 -10.58 4.88 -7.79
CA ILE A 152 -9.19 5.18 -8.18
C ILE A 152 -8.94 6.67 -7.99
N ASN A 153 -7.98 7.04 -7.14
CA ASN A 153 -7.67 8.44 -6.87
C ASN A 153 -7.13 9.17 -8.11
N ALA A 154 -7.57 10.41 -8.33
CA ALA A 154 -7.05 11.33 -9.36
C ALA A 154 -5.69 11.93 -8.94
N GLY A 155 -4.66 11.09 -8.89
CA GLY A 155 -3.33 11.44 -8.43
C GLY A 155 -2.69 10.28 -7.68
N MET A 156 -1.36 10.20 -7.69
CA MET A 156 -0.66 9.16 -6.94
C MET A 156 -0.71 9.44 -5.42
N ASN A 157 -0.77 8.38 -4.63
CA ASN A 157 -0.54 8.41 -3.19
C ASN A 157 0.76 7.66 -2.91
N ALA A 158 1.87 8.39 -2.94
CA ALA A 158 3.23 7.87 -2.90
C ALA A 158 4.10 8.69 -1.93
N ALA A 159 5.24 8.14 -1.52
CA ALA A 159 6.16 8.79 -0.59
C ALA A 159 5.49 9.19 0.73
N ASP A 160 5.81 10.36 1.30
CA ASP A 160 5.25 10.81 2.59
C ASP A 160 3.77 11.22 2.49
N ASP A 161 3.26 11.48 1.27
CA ASP A 161 1.87 11.89 1.04
C ASP A 161 0.86 10.80 1.38
N VAL A 162 1.32 9.54 1.52
CA VAL A 162 0.46 8.45 1.99
C VAL A 162 -0.19 8.75 3.34
N LEU A 163 0.43 9.59 4.17
CA LEU A 163 -0.09 10.00 5.47
C LEU A 163 -1.25 11.00 5.37
N TYR A 164 -1.37 11.72 4.25
CA TYR A 164 -2.40 12.74 4.02
C TYR A 164 -3.54 12.24 3.12
N SER A 165 -3.42 11.03 2.59
CA SER A 165 -4.34 10.45 1.61
C SER A 165 -5.67 10.01 2.24
N GLY A 166 -6.78 10.55 1.73
CA GLY A 166 -8.13 10.09 2.09
C GLY A 166 -8.44 8.73 1.46
N THR A 167 -7.98 8.49 0.22
CA THR A 167 -8.07 7.18 -0.44
C THR A 167 -7.41 6.08 0.42
N ILE A 168 -6.19 6.27 0.92
CA ILE A 168 -5.53 5.29 1.80
C ILE A 168 -6.23 5.22 3.16
N ALA A 169 -6.71 6.35 3.70
CA ALA A 169 -7.42 6.37 4.98
C ALA A 169 -8.67 5.48 5.00
N ALA A 170 -9.47 5.48 3.93
CA ALA A 170 -10.63 4.59 3.80
C ALA A 170 -10.23 3.11 3.80
N ALA A 171 -9.16 2.76 3.07
CA ALA A 171 -8.64 1.40 3.05
C ALA A 171 -8.06 0.99 4.43
N MET A 172 -7.36 1.89 5.11
CA MET A 172 -6.87 1.65 6.47
C MET A 172 -8.01 1.42 7.45
N GLU A 173 -9.09 2.19 7.36
CA GLU A 173 -10.26 2.00 8.22
C GLU A 173 -10.89 0.62 8.02
N ALA A 174 -11.04 0.17 6.78
CA ALA A 174 -11.49 -1.19 6.49
C ALA A 174 -10.59 -2.26 7.11
N SER A 175 -9.26 -2.07 7.02
CA SER A 175 -8.27 -2.98 7.61
C SER A 175 -8.35 -2.99 9.14
N LEU A 176 -8.63 -1.85 9.79
CA LEU A 176 -8.88 -1.76 11.23
C LEU A 176 -10.15 -2.51 11.65
N MET A 177 -11.17 -2.49 10.80
CA MET A 177 -12.43 -3.23 11.00
C MET A 177 -12.34 -4.73 10.63
N GLY A 178 -11.13 -5.19 10.28
CA GLY A 178 -10.81 -6.58 9.99
C GLY A 178 -11.15 -7.05 8.58
N VAL A 179 -11.30 -6.13 7.63
CA VAL A 179 -11.59 -6.45 6.22
C VAL A 179 -10.34 -6.17 5.36
N PRO A 180 -9.91 -7.12 4.50
CA PRO A 180 -8.85 -6.88 3.52
C PRO A 180 -9.14 -5.66 2.66
N SER A 181 -8.13 -4.84 2.35
CA SER A 181 -8.33 -3.60 1.62
C SER A 181 -7.19 -3.21 0.68
N ILE A 182 -7.56 -2.55 -0.41
CA ILE A 182 -6.66 -2.08 -1.46
C ILE A 182 -6.98 -0.61 -1.75
N ALA A 183 -5.95 0.23 -1.74
CA ALA A 183 -6.01 1.62 -2.19
C ALA A 183 -5.43 1.70 -3.60
N LEU A 184 -6.16 2.33 -4.53
CA LEU A 184 -5.79 2.42 -5.94
C LEU A 184 -5.71 3.88 -6.37
N SER A 185 -4.64 4.24 -7.07
CA SER A 185 -4.34 5.63 -7.43
C SER A 185 -3.75 5.70 -8.84
N GLN A 186 -4.21 6.63 -9.67
CA GLN A 186 -3.64 6.87 -10.99
C GLN A 186 -2.73 8.08 -10.94
N ARG A 187 -1.44 7.92 -11.27
CA ARG A 187 -0.56 9.08 -11.41
C ARG A 187 -1.04 9.94 -12.59
N ASN A 188 -1.12 11.24 -12.35
CA ASN A 188 -1.63 12.24 -13.29
C ASN A 188 -3.09 12.03 -13.75
N GLY A 189 -3.91 11.31 -12.97
CA GLY A 189 -5.37 11.32 -13.19
C GLY A 189 -5.91 12.75 -13.09
N ARG A 190 -6.76 13.16 -14.03
CA ARG A 190 -7.43 14.47 -13.98
C ARG A 190 -8.94 14.30 -14.16
N LEU A 191 -9.51 14.93 -15.18
CA LEU A 191 -10.95 14.99 -15.43
C LEU A 191 -11.33 14.24 -16.72
N ASP A 192 -10.39 13.56 -17.36
CA ASP A 192 -10.65 12.74 -18.54
C ASP A 192 -10.57 11.24 -18.18
N PRO A 193 -11.55 10.40 -18.55
CA PRO A 193 -11.43 8.95 -18.41
C PRO A 193 -10.15 8.35 -19.00
N ASP A 194 -9.61 8.93 -20.08
CA ASP A 194 -8.37 8.46 -20.70
C ASP A 194 -7.14 8.65 -19.80
N ASP A 195 -7.19 9.60 -18.84
CA ASP A 195 -6.12 9.78 -17.85
C ASP A 195 -5.97 8.53 -16.95
N PHE A 196 -7.01 7.70 -16.85
CA PHE A 196 -7.07 6.47 -16.05
C PHE A 196 -6.87 5.20 -16.87
N ALA A 197 -6.46 5.31 -18.13
CA ALA A 197 -6.36 4.17 -19.05
C ALA A 197 -5.51 3.02 -18.49
N ALA A 198 -4.38 3.31 -17.84
CA ALA A 198 -3.52 2.28 -17.23
C ALA A 198 -4.25 1.53 -16.10
N ALA A 199 -4.92 2.25 -15.21
CA ALA A 199 -5.72 1.66 -14.14
C ALA A 199 -6.91 0.84 -14.68
N ALA A 200 -7.63 1.37 -15.67
CA ALA A 200 -8.76 0.70 -16.30
C ALA A 200 -8.36 -0.62 -16.98
N ALA A 201 -7.21 -0.63 -17.67
CA ALA A 201 -6.71 -1.80 -18.38
C ALA A 201 -6.15 -2.88 -17.45
N HIS A 202 -5.41 -2.48 -16.40
CA HIS A 202 -4.63 -3.42 -15.58
C HIS A 202 -5.20 -3.68 -14.19
N GLY A 203 -6.15 -2.87 -13.72
CA GLY A 203 -6.63 -2.90 -12.34
C GLY A 203 -7.20 -4.25 -11.91
N GLU A 204 -7.94 -4.94 -12.78
CA GLU A 204 -8.47 -6.28 -12.48
C GLU A 204 -7.34 -7.29 -12.23
N ALA A 205 -6.33 -7.32 -13.11
CA ALA A 205 -5.19 -8.23 -13.00
C ALA A 205 -4.39 -7.97 -11.72
N VAL A 206 -4.18 -6.69 -11.37
CA VAL A 206 -3.52 -6.27 -10.13
C VAL A 206 -4.29 -6.74 -8.90
N ILE A 207 -5.60 -6.49 -8.84
CA ILE A 207 -6.41 -6.89 -7.69
C ILE A 207 -6.40 -8.42 -7.55
N ARG A 208 -6.55 -9.18 -8.64
CA ARG A 208 -6.46 -10.65 -8.60
C ARG A 208 -5.09 -11.14 -8.12
N HIS A 209 -4.01 -10.49 -8.54
CA HIS A 209 -2.65 -10.83 -8.08
C HIS A 209 -2.50 -10.61 -6.57
N ILE A 210 -3.00 -9.48 -6.06
CA ILE A 210 -2.99 -9.16 -4.62
C ILE A 210 -3.82 -10.19 -3.84
N LEU A 211 -5.05 -10.47 -4.27
CA LEU A 211 -5.93 -11.45 -3.61
C LEU A 211 -5.33 -12.84 -3.55
N LYS A 212 -4.64 -13.27 -4.62
CA LYS A 212 -3.95 -14.57 -4.67
C LYS A 212 -2.77 -14.62 -3.68
N THR A 213 -2.09 -13.50 -3.47
CA THR A 213 -0.95 -13.40 -2.54
C THR A 213 -1.43 -13.32 -1.08
N GLY A 214 -2.63 -12.76 -0.87
CA GLY A 214 -3.21 -12.53 0.44
C GLY A 214 -2.82 -11.16 1.01
N ILE A 215 -3.69 -10.63 1.86
CA ILE A 215 -3.47 -9.35 2.56
C ILE A 215 -3.42 -9.67 4.06
N PRO A 216 -2.26 -9.51 4.71
CA PRO A 216 -2.15 -9.73 6.15
C PRO A 216 -3.09 -8.80 6.93
N PRO A 217 -3.53 -9.20 8.14
CA PRO A 217 -4.25 -8.31 9.02
C PRO A 217 -3.50 -7.01 9.22
N ARG A 218 -4.25 -5.93 9.42
CA ARG A 218 -3.70 -4.60 9.70
C ARG A 218 -2.75 -4.04 8.62
N THR A 219 -2.94 -4.48 7.38
CA THR A 219 -2.18 -4.05 6.20
C THR A 219 -3.11 -3.45 5.16
N VAL A 220 -2.63 -2.45 4.42
CA VAL A 220 -3.27 -1.92 3.21
C VAL A 220 -2.35 -2.15 2.03
N MET A 221 -2.88 -2.67 0.93
CA MET A 221 -2.13 -2.75 -0.33
C MET A 221 -2.32 -1.44 -1.10
N ASN A 222 -1.28 -0.62 -1.16
CA ASN A 222 -1.28 0.65 -1.88
C ASN A 222 -0.77 0.44 -3.30
N VAL A 223 -1.58 0.79 -4.29
CA VAL A 223 -1.31 0.60 -5.71
C VAL A 223 -1.30 1.95 -6.41
N ASN A 224 -0.21 2.24 -7.12
CA ASN A 224 -0.13 3.40 -7.99
C ASN A 224 0.15 2.99 -9.45
N PHE A 225 -0.72 3.42 -10.36
CA PHE A 225 -0.57 3.19 -11.79
C PHE A 225 0.29 4.30 -12.44
N PRO A 226 1.25 3.95 -13.31
CA PRO A 226 2.12 4.91 -13.97
C PRO A 226 1.36 5.72 -15.03
N PRO A 227 1.83 6.93 -15.39
CA PRO A 227 1.20 7.80 -16.38
C PRO A 227 1.70 7.45 -17.80
N VAL A 228 1.62 6.18 -18.18
CA VAL A 228 1.99 5.68 -19.50
C VAL A 228 0.79 4.98 -20.15
N ALA A 229 0.82 4.84 -21.47
CA ALA A 229 -0.20 4.10 -22.20
C ALA A 229 -0.31 2.65 -21.69
N PRO A 230 -1.50 2.03 -21.72
CA PRO A 230 -1.70 0.68 -21.18
C PRO A 230 -0.74 -0.38 -21.72
N ASP A 231 -0.38 -0.31 -23.00
CA ASP A 231 0.56 -1.22 -23.67
C ASP A 231 2.03 -1.00 -23.28
N ALA A 232 2.36 0.18 -22.75
CA ALA A 232 3.68 0.53 -22.23
C ALA A 232 3.87 0.17 -20.75
N VAL A 233 2.82 -0.28 -20.05
CA VAL A 233 2.92 -0.72 -18.66
C VAL A 233 3.73 -2.03 -18.59
N ARG A 234 4.84 -2.01 -17.84
CA ARG A 234 5.79 -3.13 -17.78
C ARG A 234 5.33 -4.30 -16.92
N GLY A 235 4.38 -4.05 -16.01
CA GLY A 235 3.86 -5.01 -15.04
C GLY A 235 3.75 -4.42 -13.64
N ILE A 236 3.81 -5.27 -12.63
CA ILE A 236 3.70 -4.91 -11.20
C ILE A 236 5.09 -5.03 -10.56
N MET A 237 5.49 -4.00 -9.81
CA MET A 237 6.77 -3.97 -9.07
C MET A 237 6.51 -3.67 -7.58
N PRO A 238 6.90 -4.57 -6.66
CA PRO A 238 6.96 -4.25 -5.24
C PRO A 238 7.92 -3.07 -5.00
N ALA A 239 7.49 -2.09 -4.20
CA ALA A 239 8.27 -0.89 -3.97
C ALA A 239 8.26 -0.47 -2.48
N SER A 240 9.28 0.29 -2.07
CA SER A 240 9.25 1.03 -0.80
C SER A 240 8.68 2.42 -1.00
N LEU A 241 8.26 3.09 0.07
CA LEU A 241 7.93 4.52 -0.03
C LEU A 241 9.19 5.34 -0.29
N ASP A 242 9.09 6.33 -1.18
CA ASP A 242 10.07 7.42 -1.25
C ASP A 242 9.98 8.34 -0.01
N ASN A 243 10.91 9.29 0.16
CA ASN A 243 10.99 10.15 1.35
C ASN A 243 10.80 11.65 1.05
N HIS A 244 9.65 11.98 0.46
CA HIS A 244 9.31 13.34 0.08
C HIS A 244 7.82 13.63 0.28
N LYS A 245 7.52 14.74 0.94
CA LYS A 245 6.18 15.33 1.00
C LYS A 245 5.99 16.28 -0.17
N PHE A 246 4.89 16.14 -0.92
CA PHE A 246 4.62 17.02 -2.04
C PHE A 246 3.97 18.32 -1.56
N GLY A 247 4.63 19.45 -1.83
CA GLY A 247 4.08 20.77 -1.55
C GLY A 247 4.02 21.14 -0.06
N ASP A 248 4.73 22.20 0.29
CA ASP A 248 4.68 22.86 1.59
C ASP A 248 4.94 24.37 1.48
N GLN A 249 5.07 24.89 0.25
CA GLN A 249 5.27 26.30 0.01
C GLN A 249 4.02 27.08 0.42
N VAL A 250 4.19 28.09 1.25
CA VAL A 250 3.14 29.05 1.56
C VAL A 250 3.29 30.23 0.58
N ILE A 251 2.21 30.59 -0.10
CA ILE A 251 2.16 31.74 -1.01
C ILE A 251 1.10 32.73 -0.54
N ASP A 252 1.28 34.00 -0.90
CA ASP A 252 0.31 35.05 -0.58
C ASP A 252 -1.06 34.74 -1.24
N GLY A 253 -2.10 34.96 -0.46
CA GLY A 253 -3.48 34.95 -0.91
C GLY A 253 -3.91 36.31 -1.45
N ASP A 254 -5.17 36.40 -1.84
CA ASP A 254 -5.68 37.58 -2.56
C ASP A 254 -6.06 38.75 -1.63
N GLY A 255 -6.00 38.56 -0.30
CA GLY A 255 -6.38 39.54 0.72
C GLY A 255 -5.31 39.78 1.80
N PRO A 256 -5.51 40.81 2.65
CA PRO A 256 -4.57 41.12 3.73
C PRO A 256 -4.50 39.97 4.74
N ASN A 257 -3.26 39.62 5.15
CA ASN A 257 -2.99 38.49 6.05
C ASN A 257 -3.60 37.16 5.57
N SER A 258 -3.74 36.97 4.26
CA SER A 258 -4.22 35.73 3.68
C SER A 258 -3.08 35.00 2.99
N TYR A 259 -3.02 33.68 3.20
CA TYR A 259 -2.00 32.81 2.66
C TYR A 259 -2.66 31.50 2.22
N ARG A 260 -2.11 30.83 1.21
CA ARG A 260 -2.55 29.52 0.75
C ARG A 260 -1.35 28.60 0.55
N LEU A 261 -1.61 27.29 0.58
CA LEU A 261 -0.62 26.32 0.16
C LEU A 261 -0.45 26.43 -1.36
N GLY A 262 0.79 26.53 -1.78
CA GLY A 262 1.21 26.60 -3.18
C GLY A 262 1.03 25.27 -3.89
N PRO A 263 1.48 25.18 -5.16
CA PRO A 263 1.33 23.97 -5.95
C PRO A 263 2.05 22.78 -5.32
N MET A 264 1.52 21.58 -5.55
CA MET A 264 2.20 20.34 -5.17
C MET A 264 3.50 20.21 -5.96
N MET A 265 4.63 20.30 -5.27
CA MET A 265 5.95 20.17 -5.88
C MET A 265 6.61 18.85 -5.46
N ALA A 266 6.95 18.04 -6.46
CA ALA A 266 7.75 16.84 -6.30
C ALA A 266 9.24 17.19 -6.37
N ARG A 267 10.08 16.60 -5.52
CA ARG A 267 11.52 16.50 -5.80
C ARG A 267 11.72 15.71 -7.09
N GLN A 268 12.65 16.13 -7.96
CA GLN A 268 12.92 15.36 -9.18
C GLN A 268 13.62 14.04 -8.87
N GLU A 269 14.55 14.04 -7.92
CA GLU A 269 15.26 12.85 -7.51
C GLU A 269 14.32 11.89 -6.74
N THR A 270 14.51 10.60 -7.01
CA THR A 270 13.79 9.49 -6.38
C THR A 270 14.76 8.49 -5.81
N ILE A 271 14.39 7.82 -4.73
CA ILE A 271 15.16 6.68 -4.20
C ILE A 271 15.00 5.48 -5.13
N ALA A 272 16.10 4.82 -5.50
CA ALA A 272 16.03 3.62 -6.35
C ALA A 272 15.15 2.53 -5.69
N GLY A 273 14.19 1.99 -6.47
CA GLY A 273 13.22 1.01 -5.97
C GLY A 273 12.07 1.60 -5.15
N SER A 274 11.99 2.93 -5.01
CA SER A 274 10.82 3.60 -4.43
C SER A 274 9.61 3.50 -5.35
N ASP A 275 8.43 3.68 -4.77
CA ASP A 275 7.15 3.77 -5.46
C ASP A 275 7.18 4.78 -6.62
N ARG A 276 7.80 5.94 -6.40
CA ARG A 276 8.01 6.94 -7.45
C ARG A 276 8.98 6.47 -8.53
N ALA A 277 10.15 5.93 -8.15
CA ALA A 277 11.17 5.50 -9.09
C ALA A 277 10.64 4.39 -10.04
N VAL A 278 9.94 3.40 -9.50
CA VAL A 278 9.39 2.31 -10.32
C VAL A 278 8.27 2.81 -11.25
N MET A 279 7.49 3.81 -10.83
CA MET A 279 6.50 4.44 -11.69
C MET A 279 7.12 5.27 -12.82
N ASP A 280 8.21 6.01 -12.54
CA ASP A 280 8.97 6.72 -13.58
C ASP A 280 9.55 5.76 -14.62
N GLU A 281 9.80 4.52 -14.22
CA GLU A 281 10.21 3.42 -15.07
C GLU A 281 9.06 2.70 -15.83
N GLY A 282 7.80 3.08 -15.61
CA GLY A 282 6.64 2.47 -16.28
C GLY A 282 6.07 1.21 -15.60
N TRP A 283 6.40 0.96 -14.33
CA TRP A 283 5.79 -0.11 -13.53
C TRP A 283 4.59 0.39 -12.73
N ILE A 284 3.63 -0.51 -12.48
CA ILE A 284 2.63 -0.34 -11.42
C ILE A 284 3.34 -0.57 -10.09
N SER A 285 3.37 0.45 -9.25
CA SER A 285 3.94 0.33 -7.90
C SER A 285 2.96 -0.38 -6.97
N LEU A 286 3.48 -1.36 -6.23
CA LEU A 286 2.75 -2.06 -5.17
C LEU A 286 3.51 -1.95 -3.84
N THR A 287 2.92 -1.25 -2.89
CA THR A 287 3.51 -1.04 -1.56
C THR A 287 2.56 -1.59 -0.49
N ALA A 288 3.04 -2.48 0.36
CA ALA A 288 2.28 -2.95 1.52
C ALA A 288 2.48 -1.99 2.70
N LEU A 289 1.43 -1.29 3.12
CA LEU A 289 1.46 -0.33 4.21
C LEU A 289 0.95 -0.96 5.49
N GLY A 290 1.80 -0.99 6.51
CA GLY A 290 1.43 -1.41 7.86
C GLY A 290 0.73 -0.30 8.63
N MET A 291 -0.07 -0.68 9.62
CA MET A 291 -0.71 0.26 10.56
C MET A 291 0.01 0.41 11.89
N ASP A 292 1.06 -0.36 12.15
CA ASP A 292 1.94 -0.15 13.29
C ASP A 292 3.03 0.85 12.90
N ILE A 293 2.96 2.04 13.47
CA ILE A 293 3.92 3.13 13.25
C ILE A 293 4.99 3.19 14.36
N THR A 294 5.03 2.19 15.24
CA THR A 294 6.05 2.10 16.29
C THR A 294 7.42 2.00 15.65
N ALA A 295 8.27 3.01 15.87
CA ALA A 295 9.66 2.98 15.45
C ALA A 295 10.45 2.06 16.39
N SER A 296 10.34 0.74 16.21
CA SER A 296 10.86 -0.29 17.12
C SER A 296 12.32 -0.08 17.54
N THR A 297 13.18 0.38 16.63
CA THR A 297 14.58 0.70 16.93
C THR A 297 14.69 1.83 17.97
N ALA A 298 14.00 2.95 17.75
CA ALA A 298 14.00 4.07 18.69
C ALA A 298 13.29 3.71 20.01
N GLN A 299 12.17 2.99 19.93
CA GLN A 299 11.40 2.54 21.08
C GLN A 299 12.24 1.69 22.05
N SER A 300 13.12 0.82 21.51
CA SER A 300 13.99 -0.05 22.31
C SER A 300 15.06 0.70 23.12
N ALA A 301 15.37 1.94 22.76
CA ALA A 301 16.34 2.78 23.45
C ALA A 301 15.73 3.62 24.59
N LEU A 302 14.40 3.64 24.72
CA LEU A 302 13.73 4.39 25.78
C LEU A 302 13.95 3.69 27.13
N VAL A 303 14.21 4.49 28.16
CA VAL A 303 14.38 4.01 29.54
C VAL A 303 13.13 4.34 30.36
N GLN A 304 12.77 3.46 31.28
CA GLN A 304 11.76 3.77 32.29
C GLN A 304 12.31 4.84 33.23
N LEU A 305 11.51 5.87 33.51
CA LEU A 305 11.78 6.89 34.52
C LEU A 305 10.63 6.89 35.51
N ASP A 306 10.94 6.84 36.80
CA ASP A 306 9.97 6.98 37.88
C ASP A 306 10.01 8.45 38.39
N PHE A 307 8.85 9.08 38.59
CA PHE A 307 8.69 10.46 39.08
C PHE A 307 8.04 10.50 40.46
#